data_AF-X0XJT8-F1
#
_entry.id   AF-X0XJT8-F1
#
_cell.length_a   1.000
_cell.length_b   1.000
_cell.length_c   1.000
_cell.angle_alpha   90.00
_cell.angle_beta   90.00
_cell.angle_gamma   90.00
#
_symmetry.space_group_name_H-M   'P 1'
#
loop_
_entity.id
_entity.type
_entity.pdbx_description
1 polymer ?
#
loop_
_entity_poly.entity_id
_entity_poly.type
_entity_poly.pdbx_seq_one_letter_code
_entity_poly.pdbx_strand_id
1 'polypeptide(L)'
;FSSVNDEISAIFEPGVPSPSERLKTLTFFKNEGIACGMFLLPVIPFITDTPELMEETIRKASEAGLDFIIFGGMTLKEGRQKDYFFKTFRNKYPKLIGEYENIYQKNKWGEAVGEYYNSINLTFNNIMKKYKVPPRIPLAFYKDILEENDLVVVILDHIDYLLKLQGRTSPYG
;
A
#
# COMPACT_ATOMS: atom_id res chain seq x y z
N PHE A 1 -3.44 1.82 -5.91
CA PHE A 1 -4.66 2.15 -5.12
C PHE A 1 -4.19 2.92 -3.90
N SER A 2 -4.77 4.07 -3.60
CA SER A 2 -4.62 4.70 -2.27
C SER A 2 -5.72 4.25 -1.30
N SER A 3 -6.90 3.93 -1.86
CA SER A 3 -8.03 3.24 -1.23
C SER A 3 -8.98 2.72 -2.32
N VAL A 4 -10.10 2.15 -1.92
CA VAL A 4 -11.25 1.81 -2.79
C VAL A 4 -12.32 2.92 -2.87
N ASN A 5 -12.02 4.13 -2.38
CA ASN A 5 -12.97 5.24 -2.37
C ASN A 5 -12.82 6.11 -3.63
N ASP A 6 -13.85 6.12 -4.46
CA ASP A 6 -13.84 6.83 -5.74
C ASP A 6 -13.79 8.36 -5.58
N GLU A 7 -14.44 8.90 -4.54
CA GLU A 7 -14.47 10.34 -4.28
C GLU A 7 -13.09 10.87 -3.89
N ILE A 8 -12.37 10.13 -3.02
CA ILE A 8 -10.99 10.47 -2.64
C ILE A 8 -10.07 10.35 -3.85
N SER A 9 -10.19 9.29 -4.65
CA SER A 9 -9.39 9.12 -5.86
C SER A 9 -9.61 10.25 -6.86
N ALA A 10 -10.85 10.71 -7.06
CA ALA A 10 -11.17 11.83 -7.93
C ALA A 10 -10.52 13.16 -7.51
N ILE A 11 -10.20 13.32 -6.22
CA ILE A 11 -9.48 14.51 -5.71
C ILE A 11 -8.00 14.48 -6.10
N PHE A 12 -7.30 13.38 -5.84
CA PHE A 12 -5.84 13.32 -5.94
C PHE A 12 -5.33 12.76 -7.28
N GLU A 13 -6.14 11.95 -7.95
CA GLU A 13 -5.84 11.34 -9.24
C GLU A 13 -6.93 11.71 -10.26
N PRO A 14 -7.13 13.01 -10.59
CA PRO A 14 -8.12 13.39 -11.59
C PRO A 14 -7.70 12.86 -12.97
N GLY A 15 -8.58 12.09 -13.62
CA GLY A 15 -8.37 11.60 -14.99
C GLY A 15 -7.89 10.15 -15.11
N VAL A 16 -7.68 9.44 -14.00
CA VAL A 16 -7.49 7.98 -14.01
C VAL A 16 -8.82 7.26 -13.73
N PRO A 17 -8.96 5.98 -14.14
CA PRO A 17 -10.13 5.17 -13.81
C PRO A 17 -10.37 5.14 -12.30
N SER A 18 -11.63 5.13 -11.87
CA SER A 18 -11.97 5.04 -10.45
C SER A 18 -11.47 3.72 -9.83
N PRO A 19 -11.15 3.70 -8.52
CA PRO A 19 -10.87 2.45 -7.81
C PRO A 19 -11.90 1.35 -8.03
N SER A 20 -13.20 1.68 -8.11
CA SER A 20 -14.25 0.73 -8.43
C SER A 20 -14.10 0.10 -9.82
N GLU A 21 -13.80 0.88 -10.87
CA GLU A 21 -13.57 0.37 -12.22
C GLU A 21 -12.27 -0.46 -12.29
N ARG A 22 -11.21 -0.03 -11.59
CA ARG A 22 -9.98 -0.82 -11.46
C ARG A 22 -10.26 -2.17 -10.79
N LEU A 23 -11.07 -2.20 -9.72
CA LEU A 23 -11.41 -3.44 -9.03
C LEU A 23 -12.25 -4.37 -9.90
N LYS A 24 -13.25 -3.85 -10.63
CA LYS A 24 -14.02 -4.63 -11.62
C LYS A 24 -13.10 -5.28 -12.66
N THR A 25 -12.12 -4.53 -13.14
CA THR A 25 -11.12 -5.02 -14.10
C THR A 25 -10.29 -6.17 -13.52
N LEU A 26 -9.84 -6.03 -12.27
CA LEU A 26 -9.12 -7.10 -11.58
C LEU A 26 -10.00 -8.34 -11.34
N THR A 27 -11.26 -8.15 -10.93
CA THR A 27 -12.21 -9.26 -10.77
C THR A 27 -12.44 -10.01 -12.08
N PHE A 28 -12.55 -9.29 -13.20
CA PHE A 28 -12.65 -9.91 -14.52
C PHE A 28 -11.44 -10.81 -14.80
N PHE A 29 -10.22 -10.31 -14.64
CA PHE A 29 -9.01 -11.12 -14.86
C PHE A 29 -8.88 -12.29 -13.88
N LYS A 30 -9.27 -12.11 -12.62
CA LYS A 30 -9.33 -13.20 -11.64
C LYS A 30 -10.29 -14.32 -12.07
N ASN A 31 -11.46 -13.97 -12.62
CA ASN A 31 -12.43 -14.94 -13.13
C ASN A 31 -11.90 -15.71 -14.36
N GLU A 32 -11.04 -15.09 -15.15
CA GLU A 32 -10.33 -15.74 -16.27
C GLU A 32 -9.09 -16.54 -15.81
N GLY A 33 -8.87 -16.70 -14.50
CA GLY A 33 -7.76 -17.47 -13.96
C GLY A 33 -6.40 -16.76 -13.96
N ILE A 34 -6.37 -15.46 -14.25
CA ILE A 34 -5.13 -14.67 -14.23
C ILE A 34 -4.83 -14.20 -12.80
N ALA A 35 -3.60 -14.42 -12.35
CA ALA A 35 -3.15 -13.94 -11.04
C ALA A 35 -3.18 -12.41 -10.99
N CYS A 36 -3.81 -11.86 -9.94
CA CYS A 36 -3.97 -10.42 -9.74
C CYS A 36 -3.68 -10.05 -8.29
N GLY A 37 -2.93 -8.97 -8.09
CA GLY A 37 -2.70 -8.38 -6.79
C GLY A 37 -3.02 -6.89 -6.76
N MET A 38 -3.09 -6.33 -5.56
CA MET A 38 -3.29 -4.90 -5.35
C MET A 38 -2.02 -4.26 -4.82
N PHE A 39 -1.59 -3.18 -5.46
CA PHE A 39 -0.65 -2.24 -4.88
C PHE A 39 -1.46 -1.17 -4.14
N LEU A 40 -1.60 -1.33 -2.82
CA LEU A 40 -2.14 -0.34 -1.90
C LEU A 40 -1.02 0.66 -1.51
N LEU A 41 -0.57 1.41 -2.51
CA LEU A 41 0.41 2.48 -2.37
C LEU A 41 0.20 3.56 -3.44
N PRO A 42 0.42 4.84 -3.10
CA PRO A 42 0.67 5.31 -1.73
C PRO A 42 -0.61 5.38 -0.90
N VAL A 43 -0.59 4.89 0.34
CA VAL A 43 -1.61 5.24 1.34
C VAL A 43 -1.36 6.66 1.83
N ILE A 44 -2.37 7.51 1.71
CA ILE A 44 -2.29 8.95 1.94
C ILE A 44 -2.57 9.23 3.43
N PRO A 45 -1.61 9.83 4.17
CA PRO A 45 -1.76 10.09 5.58
C PRO A 45 -2.99 10.90 5.95
N PHE A 46 -3.66 10.45 7.00
CA PHE A 46 -4.88 10.99 7.59
C PHE A 46 -6.09 11.06 6.64
N ILE A 47 -5.99 10.46 5.45
CA ILE A 47 -7.02 10.51 4.40
C ILE A 47 -7.44 9.11 3.98
N THR A 48 -6.48 8.23 3.69
CA THR A 48 -6.76 6.84 3.29
C THR A 48 -6.19 5.78 4.23
N ASP A 49 -5.59 6.20 5.34
CA ASP A 49 -4.96 5.38 6.37
C ASP A 49 -5.85 5.19 7.61
N THR A 50 -7.12 5.60 7.58
CA THR A 50 -8.04 5.30 8.69
C THR A 50 -8.29 3.79 8.76
N PRO A 51 -8.41 3.20 9.97
CA PRO A 51 -8.66 1.76 10.11
C PRO A 51 -9.87 1.29 9.30
N GLU A 52 -10.94 2.07 9.27
CA GLU A 52 -12.19 1.74 8.59
C GLU A 52 -12.01 1.69 7.07
N LEU A 53 -11.31 2.68 6.50
CA LEU A 53 -11.11 2.76 5.05
C LEU A 53 -10.06 1.76 4.56
N MET A 54 -9.02 1.50 5.37
CA MET A 54 -8.08 0.42 5.08
C MET A 54 -8.77 -0.94 5.14
N GLU A 55 -9.64 -1.17 6.13
CA GLU A 55 -10.42 -2.40 6.25
C GLU A 55 -11.39 -2.57 5.08
N GLU A 56 -12.10 -1.50 4.68
CA GLU A 56 -12.96 -1.54 3.50
C GLU A 56 -12.16 -1.89 2.24
N THR A 57 -10.97 -1.28 2.08
CA THR A 57 -10.09 -1.52 0.94
C THR A 57 -9.63 -2.98 0.88
N ILE A 58 -9.13 -3.52 1.98
CA ILE A 58 -8.64 -4.91 2.07
C ILE A 58 -9.79 -5.90 1.91
N ARG A 59 -10.96 -5.62 2.52
CA ARG A 59 -12.16 -6.45 2.37
C ARG A 59 -12.58 -6.53 0.91
N LYS A 60 -12.72 -5.40 0.21
CA LYS A 60 -13.12 -5.39 -1.21
C LYS A 60 -12.08 -6.08 -2.11
N ALA A 61 -10.79 -5.91 -1.82
CA ALA A 61 -9.72 -6.64 -2.50
C ALA A 61 -9.84 -8.17 -2.29
N SER A 62 -10.12 -8.59 -1.05
CA SER A 62 -10.34 -10.00 -0.72
C SER A 62 -11.60 -10.56 -1.40
N GLU A 63 -12.70 -9.80 -1.43
CA GLU A 63 -13.95 -10.18 -2.11
C GLU A 63 -13.77 -10.31 -3.62
N ALA A 64 -12.89 -9.49 -4.22
CA ALA A 64 -12.51 -9.60 -5.62
C ALA A 64 -11.57 -10.79 -5.91
N GLY A 65 -11.14 -11.53 -4.90
CA GLY A 65 -10.30 -12.71 -5.03
C GLY A 65 -8.82 -12.40 -5.33
N LEU A 66 -8.32 -11.22 -4.95
CA LEU A 66 -6.94 -10.85 -5.21
C LEU A 66 -5.96 -11.74 -4.41
N ASP A 67 -4.86 -12.12 -5.07
CA ASP A 67 -3.89 -13.09 -4.56
C ASP A 67 -2.94 -12.51 -3.53
N PHE A 68 -2.76 -11.18 -3.53
CA PHE A 68 -1.92 -10.45 -2.58
C PHE A 68 -2.23 -8.95 -2.57
N ILE A 69 -1.82 -8.29 -1.49
CA ILE A 69 -1.86 -6.83 -1.37
C ILE A 69 -0.49 -6.34 -0.88
N ILE A 70 0.18 -5.50 -1.67
CA ILE A 70 1.41 -4.83 -1.25
C ILE A 70 1.05 -3.45 -0.71
N PHE A 71 1.52 -3.13 0.49
CA PHE A 71 1.26 -1.86 1.16
C PHE A 71 2.47 -0.94 1.10
N GLY A 72 2.21 0.36 1.00
CA GLY A 72 3.22 1.39 1.19
C GLY A 72 2.57 2.73 1.51
N GLY A 73 3.00 3.34 2.61
CA GLY A 73 2.61 4.71 2.95
C GLY A 73 3.22 5.71 1.98
N MET A 74 2.58 6.87 1.84
CA MET A 74 3.04 7.94 0.97
C MET A 74 4.40 8.48 1.42
N THR A 75 5.31 8.67 0.48
CA THR A 75 6.50 9.49 0.66
C THR A 75 6.31 10.85 0.01
N LEU A 76 6.87 11.89 0.61
CA LEU A 76 6.67 13.28 0.23
C LEU A 76 8.00 13.99 0.07
N LYS A 77 8.78 13.52 -0.90
CA LYS A 77 10.10 14.06 -1.24
C LYS A 77 9.96 15.46 -1.86
N GLU A 78 10.90 16.35 -1.52
CA GLU A 78 10.96 17.69 -2.11
C GLU A 78 11.00 17.65 -3.64
N GLY A 79 10.21 18.53 -4.26
CA GLY A 79 10.13 18.70 -5.72
C GLY A 79 8.71 18.74 -6.25
N ARG A 80 8.59 18.70 -7.58
CA ARG A 80 7.35 18.96 -8.32
C ARG A 80 6.16 18.10 -7.87
N GLN A 81 6.38 16.83 -7.54
CA GLN A 81 5.29 15.94 -7.11
C GLN A 81 4.70 16.37 -5.76
N LYS A 82 5.55 16.77 -4.80
CA LYS A 82 5.12 17.33 -3.53
C LYS A 82 4.34 18.63 -3.73
N ASP A 83 4.86 19.54 -4.55
CA ASP A 83 4.19 20.81 -4.84
C ASP A 83 2.81 20.61 -5.46
N TYR A 84 2.71 19.67 -6.41
CA TYR A 84 1.45 19.30 -7.05
C TYR A 84 0.44 18.74 -6.04
N PHE A 85 0.88 17.78 -5.20
CA PHE A 85 0.04 17.23 -4.14
C PHE A 85 -0.46 18.33 -3.19
N PHE A 86 0.44 19.19 -2.69
CA PHE A 86 0.10 20.26 -1.75
C PHE A 86 -0.86 21.30 -2.34
N LYS A 87 -0.82 21.55 -3.66
CA LYS A 87 -1.78 22.45 -4.31
C LYS A 87 -3.22 21.99 -4.13
N THR A 88 -3.48 20.70 -4.31
CA THR A 88 -4.82 20.12 -4.11
C THR A 88 -5.12 19.91 -2.63
N PHE A 89 -4.15 19.38 -1.88
CA PHE A 89 -4.28 19.06 -0.47
C PHE A 89 -4.64 20.28 0.39
N ARG A 90 -3.96 21.43 0.21
CA ARG A 90 -4.27 22.65 0.99
C ARG A 90 -5.69 23.16 0.78
N ASN A 91 -6.25 22.96 -0.42
CA ASN A 91 -7.61 23.39 -0.74
C ASN A 91 -8.67 22.44 -0.16
N LYS A 92 -8.42 21.12 -0.19
CA LYS A 92 -9.39 20.09 0.22
C LYS A 92 -9.30 19.70 1.69
N TYR A 93 -8.09 19.73 2.25
CA TYR A 93 -7.79 19.28 3.61
C TYR A 93 -6.95 20.31 4.39
N PRO A 94 -7.35 21.58 4.47
CA PRO A 94 -6.56 22.63 5.13
C PRO A 94 -6.26 22.35 6.60
N LYS A 95 -7.14 21.59 7.29
CA LYS A 95 -6.98 21.25 8.70
C LYS A 95 -5.85 20.24 8.97
N LEU A 96 -5.40 19.50 7.96
CA LEU A 96 -4.37 18.46 8.09
C LEU A 96 -2.95 18.99 7.85
N ILE A 97 -2.78 20.28 7.53
CA ILE A 97 -1.47 20.86 7.22
C ILE A 97 -0.49 20.69 8.39
N GLY A 98 -0.92 21.00 9.62
CA GLY A 98 -0.07 20.85 10.81
C GLY A 98 0.34 19.40 11.06
N GLU A 99 -0.56 18.45 10.86
CA GLU A 99 -0.24 17.02 10.98
C GLU A 99 0.81 16.58 9.95
N TYR A 100 0.70 17.08 8.71
CA TYR A 100 1.68 16.79 7.66
C TYR A 100 3.06 17.38 7.97
N GLU A 101 3.12 18.57 8.59
CA GLU A 101 4.39 19.17 9.04
C GLU A 101 5.04 18.35 10.17
N ASN A 102 4.22 17.75 11.05
CA ASN A 102 4.70 16.88 12.12
C ASN A 102 5.29 15.56 11.59
N ILE A 103 4.59 14.92 10.63
CA ILE A 103 5.01 13.61 10.13
C ILE A 103 6.01 13.67 8.98
N TYR A 104 6.02 14.72 8.16
CA TYR A 104 6.97 14.89 7.05
C TYR A 104 8.03 15.93 7.38
N GLN A 105 8.99 15.50 8.19
CA GLN A 105 10.18 16.28 8.51
C GLN A 105 11.21 16.18 7.36
N LYS A 106 12.29 16.96 7.45
CA LYS A 106 13.35 16.96 6.41
C LYS A 106 14.04 15.60 6.33
N ASN A 107 13.62 14.77 5.40
CA ASN A 107 14.15 13.44 5.11
C ASN A 107 14.56 13.36 3.62
N LYS A 108 15.73 12.76 3.33
CA LYS A 108 16.29 12.62 1.97
C LYS A 108 15.36 11.89 0.99
N TRP A 109 14.61 10.94 1.51
CA TRP A 109 13.70 10.05 0.79
C TRP A 109 12.23 10.47 0.91
N GLY A 110 11.93 11.50 1.71
CA GLY A 110 10.57 11.99 1.93
C GLY A 110 9.72 11.06 2.79
N GLU A 111 10.34 10.18 3.57
CA GLU A 111 9.61 9.28 4.46
C GLU A 111 8.91 10.06 5.57
N ALA A 112 7.73 9.57 5.97
CA ALA A 112 7.12 10.03 7.20
C ALA A 112 7.94 9.55 8.41
N VAL A 113 7.80 10.22 9.55
CA VAL A 113 8.44 9.81 10.80
C VAL A 113 8.11 8.36 11.13
N GLY A 114 9.11 7.62 11.63
CA GLY A 114 9.02 6.17 11.82
C GLY A 114 7.88 5.73 12.73
N GLU A 115 7.58 6.49 13.79
CA GLU A 115 6.46 6.19 14.70
C GLU A 115 5.11 6.17 13.99
N TYR A 116 4.86 7.18 13.16
CA TYR A 116 3.64 7.27 12.36
C TYR A 116 3.61 6.17 11.28
N TYR A 117 4.73 5.93 10.59
CA TYR A 117 4.77 4.86 9.59
C TYR A 117 4.55 3.47 10.21
N ASN A 118 5.09 3.23 11.41
CA ASN A 118 4.89 1.99 12.15
C ASN A 118 3.43 1.80 12.57
N SER A 119 2.75 2.88 12.99
CA SER A 119 1.35 2.79 13.42
C SER A 119 0.43 2.37 12.27
N ILE A 120 0.58 2.96 11.08
CA ILE A 120 -0.23 2.58 9.91
C ILE A 120 0.10 1.17 9.42
N ASN A 121 1.36 0.74 9.48
CA ASN A 121 1.74 -0.64 9.15
C ASN A 121 1.14 -1.65 10.13
N LEU A 122 1.10 -1.34 11.43
CA LEU A 122 0.47 -2.20 12.43
C LEU A 122 -1.02 -2.37 12.15
N THR A 123 -1.72 -1.27 11.84
CA THR A 123 -3.14 -1.33 11.47
C THR A 123 -3.35 -2.16 10.21
N PHE A 124 -2.58 -1.91 9.14
CA PHE A 124 -2.63 -2.70 7.91
C PHE A 124 -2.41 -4.20 8.16
N ASN A 125 -1.35 -4.55 8.90
CA ASN A 125 -1.00 -5.94 9.21
C ASN A 125 -2.07 -6.65 10.03
N ASN A 126 -2.70 -5.96 10.98
CA ASN A 126 -3.79 -6.54 11.78
C ASN A 126 -5.02 -6.84 10.93
N ILE A 127 -5.38 -5.94 10.00
CA ILE A 127 -6.48 -6.15 9.06
C ILE A 127 -6.13 -7.30 8.09
N MET A 128 -4.93 -7.32 7.52
CA MET A 128 -4.50 -8.38 6.59
C MET A 128 -4.58 -9.77 7.23
N LYS A 129 -4.20 -9.92 8.50
CA LYS A 129 -4.35 -11.18 9.25
C LYS A 129 -5.81 -11.64 9.33
N LYS A 130 -6.77 -10.71 9.50
CA LYS A 130 -8.20 -11.01 9.54
C LYS A 130 -8.70 -11.57 8.20
N TYR A 131 -8.25 -11.01 7.08
CA TYR A 131 -8.70 -11.40 5.73
C TYR A 131 -7.85 -12.49 5.07
N LYS A 132 -6.74 -12.91 5.70
CA LYS A 132 -5.83 -13.96 5.20
C LYS A 132 -5.26 -13.70 3.80
N VAL A 133 -5.16 -12.43 3.41
CA VAL A 133 -4.53 -12.04 2.14
C VAL A 133 -3.02 -11.89 2.37
N PRO A 134 -2.15 -12.43 1.50
CA PRO A 134 -0.71 -12.25 1.60
C PRO A 134 -0.28 -10.78 1.43
N PRO A 135 0.66 -10.26 2.25
CA PRO A 135 1.17 -8.90 2.11
C PRO A 135 2.26 -8.75 1.02
N ARG A 136 2.52 -9.83 0.27
CA ARG A 136 3.52 -9.94 -0.82
C ARG A 136 3.06 -10.95 -1.86
N ILE A 137 3.69 -10.88 -3.03
CA ILE A 137 3.48 -11.84 -4.11
C ILE A 137 3.77 -13.26 -3.58
N PRO A 138 2.83 -14.22 -3.69
CA PRO A 138 3.04 -15.58 -3.21
C PRO A 138 4.23 -16.27 -3.90
N LEU A 139 5.01 -17.02 -3.14
CA LEU A 139 6.17 -17.79 -3.65
C LEU A 139 5.79 -18.73 -4.81
N ALA A 140 4.56 -19.25 -4.79
CA ALA A 140 4.04 -20.11 -5.85
C ALA A 140 4.13 -19.48 -7.24
N PHE A 141 4.05 -18.15 -7.37
CA PHE A 141 4.12 -17.46 -8.65
C PHE A 141 5.54 -17.35 -9.23
N TYR A 142 6.57 -17.64 -8.43
CA TYR A 142 7.96 -17.60 -8.89
C TYR A 142 8.52 -18.96 -9.28
N LYS A 143 7.90 -20.06 -8.82
CA LYS A 143 8.45 -21.41 -8.91
C LYS A 143 8.74 -21.86 -10.34
N ASP A 144 7.91 -21.45 -11.28
CA ASP A 144 8.02 -21.84 -12.69
C ASP A 144 8.72 -20.76 -13.55
N ILE A 145 9.21 -19.69 -12.92
CA ILE A 145 9.82 -18.53 -13.59
C ILE A 145 11.31 -18.40 -13.25
N LEU A 146 11.68 -18.68 -11.99
CA LEU A 146 13.02 -18.47 -11.48
C LEU A 146 13.80 -19.77 -11.37
N GLU A 147 15.11 -19.68 -11.62
CA GLU A 147 16.07 -20.73 -11.27
C GLU A 147 16.13 -20.93 -9.75
N GLU A 148 16.59 -22.09 -9.31
CA GLU A 148 16.62 -22.46 -7.88
C GLU A 148 17.34 -21.43 -7.00
N ASN A 149 18.49 -20.93 -7.44
CA ASN A 149 19.26 -19.94 -6.69
C ASN A 149 18.51 -18.61 -6.53
N ASP A 150 17.83 -18.15 -7.58
CA ASP A 150 17.05 -16.92 -7.54
C ASP A 150 15.79 -17.11 -6.68
N LEU A 151 15.17 -18.29 -6.72
CA LEU A 151 14.05 -18.63 -5.85
C LEU A 151 14.47 -18.61 -4.37
N VAL A 152 15.66 -19.11 -4.03
CA VAL A 152 16.22 -19.01 -2.67
C VAL A 152 16.40 -17.55 -2.24
N VAL A 153 16.91 -16.69 -3.12
CA VAL A 153 17.03 -15.24 -2.84
C VAL A 153 15.66 -14.63 -2.52
N VAL A 154 14.63 -14.93 -3.31
CA VAL A 154 13.27 -14.45 -3.05
C VAL A 154 12.72 -14.96 -1.71
N ILE A 155 12.97 -16.23 -1.38
CA ILE A 155 12.56 -16.81 -0.08
C ILE A 155 13.23 -16.06 1.08
N LEU A 156 14.54 -15.79 0.99
CA LEU A 156 15.29 -15.08 2.01
C LEU A 156 14.81 -13.63 2.17
N ASP A 157 14.55 -12.92 1.06
CA ASP A 157 13.96 -11.57 1.09
C ASP A 157 12.57 -11.56 1.76
N HIS A 158 11.73 -12.54 1.43
CA HIS A 158 10.41 -12.66 2.06
C HIS A 158 10.51 -12.92 3.56
N ILE A 159 11.43 -13.77 4.00
CA ILE A 159 11.67 -14.03 5.43
C ILE A 159 12.13 -12.75 6.12
N ASP A 160 13.10 -12.04 5.55
CA ASP A 160 13.59 -10.77 6.10
C ASP A 160 12.47 -9.74 6.26
N TYR A 161 11.68 -9.54 5.20
CA TYR A 161 10.56 -8.61 5.21
C TYR A 161 9.51 -8.96 6.27
N LEU A 162 9.10 -10.23 6.35
CA LEU A 162 8.08 -10.67 7.31
C LEU A 162 8.58 -10.55 8.76
N LEU A 163 9.88 -10.77 9.02
CA LEU A 163 10.49 -10.54 10.33
C LEU A 163 10.50 -9.04 10.67
N LYS A 164 10.91 -8.17 9.74
CA LYS A 164 10.91 -6.72 9.93
C LYS A 164 9.51 -6.18 10.22
N LEU A 165 8.47 -6.70 9.57
CA LEU A 165 7.08 -6.35 9.89
C LEU A 165 6.64 -6.74 11.31
N GLN A 166 7.30 -7.72 11.92
CA GLN A 166 7.08 -8.13 13.32
C GLN A 166 8.00 -7.37 14.30
N GLY A 167 8.77 -6.39 13.84
CA GLY A 167 9.78 -5.68 14.65
C GLY A 167 10.98 -6.56 15.01
N ARG A 168 11.22 -7.64 14.25
CA ARG A 168 12.35 -8.56 14.44
C ARG A 168 13.43 -8.30 13.40
N THR A 169 14.66 -8.65 13.73
CA THR A 169 15.79 -8.62 12.79
C THR A 169 15.92 -9.96 12.07
N SER A 170 16.47 -9.91 10.86
CA SER A 170 16.83 -11.09 10.07
C SER A 170 18.36 -11.23 10.04
N PRO A 171 18.93 -12.43 10.03
CA PRO A 171 20.36 -12.61 9.81
C PRO A 171 20.76 -12.41 8.34
N TYR A 172 19.79 -12.23 7.45
CA TYR A 172 19.99 -12.14 5.99
C TYR A 172 19.82 -10.71 5.44
N GLY A 173 19.59 -9.70 6.30
CA GLY A 173 19.37 -8.31 5.88
C GLY A 173 19.27 -7.30 7.02
#